data_AF-A0A965QLZ8-F1
#
_entry.id   AF-A0A965QLZ8-F1
#
_cell.length_a   1.000
_cell.length_b   1.000
_cell.length_c   1.000
_cell.angle_alpha   90.00
_cell.angle_beta   90.00
_cell.angle_gamma   90.00
#
_symmetry.space_group_name_H-M   'P 1'
#
loop_
_entity.id
_entity.type
_entity.pdbx_description
1 polymer ?
#
loop_
_entity_poly.entity_id
_entity_poly.type
_entity_poly.pdbx_seq_one_letter_code
_entity_poly.pdbx_strand_id
1 'polypeptide(L)'
;MLIYKDYKKNKIVSFPLITFIALFSYFISRAVLKSSKQVYTGLCLALLIIISLMTYSKGVNVLGLHVSATSFSIVILIVTFIETTFLERHITKIKKGMIGSNVKSVEREYNEIFVLIGLGLGSIVLSLLSGLMVLGEMNLELIFKIIFTAFALIIYMLTYLGVKYANLKVKFAVRGIILSFAMVLLAYFGNSIILLNYL
;
A
#
# COMPACT_ATOMS: atom_id res chain seq x y z
N MET A 1 -29.98 15.80 18.00
CA MET A 1 -28.96 16.88 18.07
C MET A 1 -28.11 16.80 19.36
N LEU A 2 -27.66 15.60 19.74
CA LEU A 2 -26.70 15.39 20.85
C LEU A 2 -25.49 14.57 20.37
N ILE A 3 -25.70 13.68 19.40
CA ILE A 3 -24.67 12.86 18.74
C ILE A 3 -23.63 13.70 17.97
N TYR A 4 -23.99 14.91 17.51
CA TYR A 4 -23.06 15.80 16.79
C TYR A 4 -22.03 16.48 17.72
N LYS A 5 -22.32 16.58 19.03
CA LYS A 5 -21.43 17.24 19.99
C LYS A 5 -20.27 16.34 20.43
N ASP A 6 -20.46 15.02 20.47
CA ASP A 6 -19.40 14.06 20.81
C ASP A 6 -18.39 13.85 19.68
N TYR A 7 -18.78 14.09 18.42
CA TYR A 7 -17.84 14.10 17.29
C TYR A 7 -16.78 15.20 17.38
N LYS A 8 -17.04 16.27 18.15
CA LYS A 8 -16.09 17.39 18.33
C LYS A 8 -15.06 17.12 19.43
N LYS A 9 -15.23 16.07 20.25
CA LYS A 9 -14.44 15.86 21.49
C LYS A 9 -13.30 14.86 21.37
N ASN A 10 -13.22 14.04 20.32
CA ASN A 10 -12.05 13.18 20.02
C ASN A 10 -11.48 13.51 18.64
N LYS A 11 -10.68 14.57 18.58
CA LYS A 11 -10.26 15.21 17.33
C LYS A 11 -8.73 15.19 17.21
N ILE A 12 -8.09 14.03 17.04
CA ILE A 12 -6.62 14.01 16.90
C ILE A 12 -6.09 13.12 15.77
N VAL A 13 -6.81 12.11 15.24
CA VAL A 13 -6.21 11.26 14.18
C VAL A 13 -7.15 11.02 13.00
N SER A 14 -6.91 11.75 11.92
CA SER A 14 -7.53 11.52 10.62
C SER A 14 -6.82 10.39 9.88
N PHE A 15 -7.53 9.69 9.00
CA PHE A 15 -7.00 8.64 8.13
C PHE A 15 -5.66 9.00 7.45
N PRO A 16 -5.49 10.20 6.85
CA PRO A 16 -4.22 10.60 6.25
C PRO A 16 -3.08 10.70 7.28
N LEU A 17 -3.37 11.21 8.48
CA LEU A 17 -2.36 11.34 9.55
C LEU A 17 -1.88 9.97 10.05
N ILE A 18 -2.80 9.02 10.25
CA ILE A 18 -2.44 7.64 10.64
C ILE A 18 -1.55 6.99 9.58
N THR A 19 -1.94 7.12 8.31
CA THR A 19 -1.18 6.57 7.18
C THR A 19 0.21 7.19 7.09
N PHE A 20 0.31 8.51 7.31
CA PHE A 20 1.59 9.23 7.32
C PHE A 20 2.51 8.79 8.48
N ILE A 21 1.98 8.68 9.71
CA ILE A 21 2.75 8.21 10.87
C ILE A 21 3.23 6.77 10.63
N ALA A 22 2.38 5.92 10.07
CA ALA A 22 2.73 4.53 9.75
C ALA A 22 3.83 4.46 8.67
N LEU A 23 3.76 5.29 7.63
CA LEU A 23 4.85 5.41 6.64
C LEU A 23 6.16 5.87 7.28
N PHE A 24 6.10 6.87 8.15
CA PHE A 24 7.29 7.37 8.83
C PHE A 24 7.93 6.27 9.70
N SER A 25 7.10 5.49 10.39
CA SER A 25 7.55 4.35 11.18
C SER A 25 8.21 3.25 10.34
N TYR A 26 7.68 2.99 9.14
CA TYR A 26 8.31 2.09 8.17
C TYR A 26 9.72 2.56 7.82
N PHE A 27 9.90 3.84 7.53
CA PHE A 27 11.22 4.40 7.19
C PHE A 27 12.20 4.36 8.34
N ILE A 28 11.76 4.67 9.58
CA ILE A 28 12.60 4.53 10.77
C ILE A 28 13.06 3.07 10.91
N SER A 29 12.12 2.12 10.85
CA SER A 29 12.43 0.70 10.95
C SER A 29 13.45 0.27 9.90
N ARG A 30 13.27 0.70 8.65
CA ARG A 30 14.19 0.40 7.54
C ARG A 30 15.57 1.05 7.69
N ALA A 31 15.65 2.26 8.25
CA ALA A 31 16.93 2.93 8.49
C ALA A 31 17.74 2.24 9.59
N VAL A 32 17.06 1.74 10.62
CA VAL A 32 17.67 1.03 11.77
C VAL A 32 18.03 -0.41 11.40
N LEU A 33 17.13 -1.12 10.73
CA LEU A 33 17.30 -2.53 10.40
C LEU A 33 17.99 -2.70 9.05
N LYS A 34 19.30 -2.95 9.04
CA LYS A 34 20.06 -3.29 7.80
C LYS A 34 19.89 -4.75 7.35
N SER A 35 18.81 -5.40 7.75
CA SER A 35 18.57 -6.84 7.54
C SER A 35 17.96 -7.13 6.18
N SER A 36 18.18 -8.36 5.67
CA SER A 36 17.54 -8.82 4.45
C SER A 36 16.00 -8.83 4.52
N LYS A 37 15.40 -8.86 5.72
CA LYS A 37 13.95 -8.85 5.92
C LYS A 37 13.38 -7.48 6.34
N GLN A 38 14.19 -6.41 6.26
CA GLN A 38 13.84 -5.06 6.74
C GLN A 38 12.49 -4.54 6.25
N VAL A 39 12.13 -4.84 4.99
CA VAL A 39 10.88 -4.34 4.38
C VAL A 39 9.66 -4.94 5.09
N TYR A 40 9.64 -6.26 5.28
CA TYR A 40 8.53 -6.94 5.96
C TYR A 40 8.45 -6.55 7.44
N THR A 41 9.61 -6.39 8.11
CA THR A 41 9.63 -5.93 9.51
C THR A 41 9.08 -4.51 9.63
N GLY A 42 9.46 -3.61 8.72
CA GLY A 42 8.94 -2.24 8.69
C GLY A 42 7.44 -2.20 8.42
N LEU A 43 6.94 -3.03 7.49
CA LEU A 43 5.50 -3.13 7.21
C LEU A 43 4.73 -3.70 8.41
N CYS A 44 5.28 -4.69 9.10
CA CYS A 44 4.69 -5.22 10.34
C CYS A 44 4.60 -4.12 11.42
N LEU A 45 5.66 -3.32 11.58
CA LEU A 45 5.64 -2.19 12.51
C LEU A 45 4.59 -1.13 12.12
N ALA A 46 4.49 -0.81 10.83
CA ALA A 46 3.48 0.11 10.33
C ALA A 46 2.05 -0.39 10.61
N LEU A 47 1.79 -1.69 10.42
CA LEU A 47 0.50 -2.31 10.76
C LEU A 47 0.18 -2.18 12.26
N LEU A 48 1.13 -2.49 13.13
CA LEU A 48 0.96 -2.38 14.59
C LEU A 48 0.63 -0.94 15.01
N ILE A 49 1.30 0.04 14.42
CA ILE A 49 1.04 1.46 14.69
C ILE A 49 -0.36 1.87 14.23
N ILE A 50 -0.78 1.43 13.04
CA ILE A 50 -2.14 1.70 12.55
C ILE A 50 -3.19 1.13 13.51
N ILE A 51 -3.06 -0.14 13.89
CA ILE A 51 -4.01 -0.81 14.78
C ILE A 51 -4.02 -0.14 16.17
N SER A 52 -2.85 0.18 16.71
CA SER A 52 -2.72 0.83 18.02
C SER A 52 -3.38 2.21 18.03
N LEU A 53 -3.08 3.06 17.03
CA LEU A 53 -3.66 4.40 16.93
C LEU A 53 -5.17 4.36 16.68
N MET A 54 -5.65 3.37 15.93
CA MET A 54 -7.08 3.21 15.66
C MET A 54 -7.86 2.71 16.86
N THR A 55 -7.31 1.73 17.56
CA THR A 55 -7.90 1.23 18.81
C THR A 55 -7.93 2.33 19.87
N TYR A 56 -6.87 3.14 19.96
CA TYR A 56 -6.82 4.29 20.87
C TYR A 56 -7.86 5.38 20.53
N SER A 57 -8.02 5.71 19.25
CA SER A 57 -8.88 6.82 18.83
C SER A 57 -10.37 6.47 18.74
N LYS A 58 -10.71 5.25 18.32
CA LYS A 58 -12.09 4.83 18.02
C LYS A 58 -12.54 3.55 18.74
N GLY A 59 -11.65 2.90 19.50
CA GLY A 59 -11.90 1.58 20.07
C GLY A 59 -11.93 0.47 19.00
N VAL A 60 -12.36 -0.72 19.40
CA VAL A 60 -12.54 -1.87 18.51
C VAL A 60 -13.93 -1.79 17.88
N ASN A 61 -14.00 -1.26 16.66
CA ASN A 61 -15.25 -1.13 15.89
C ASN A 61 -14.98 -1.40 14.39
N VAL A 62 -16.02 -1.81 13.67
CA VAL A 62 -16.01 -2.11 12.21
C VAL A 62 -15.48 -0.94 11.40
N LEU A 63 -15.88 0.31 11.72
CA LEU A 63 -15.34 1.51 11.08
C LEU A 63 -13.83 1.67 11.32
N GLY A 64 -13.37 1.38 12.54
CA GLY A 64 -11.94 1.44 12.89
C GLY A 64 -11.12 0.38 12.15
N LEU A 65 -11.67 -0.84 12.02
CA LEU A 65 -11.08 -1.94 11.24
C LEU A 65 -11.01 -1.59 9.75
N HIS A 66 -12.10 -1.08 9.17
CA HIS A 66 -12.12 -0.65 7.77
C HIS A 66 -11.04 0.40 7.50
N VAL A 67 -11.00 1.47 8.30
CA VAL A 67 -10.02 2.53 8.07
C VAL A 67 -8.59 2.03 8.35
N SER A 68 -8.39 1.09 9.29
CA SER A 68 -7.08 0.44 9.48
C SER A 68 -6.64 -0.36 8.23
N ALA A 69 -7.55 -1.17 7.67
CA ALA A 69 -7.29 -1.94 6.46
C ALA A 69 -6.98 -1.04 5.25
N THR A 70 -7.73 0.06 5.12
CA THR A 70 -7.50 1.06 4.06
C THR A 70 -6.16 1.77 4.24
N SER A 71 -5.83 2.23 5.45
CA SER A 71 -4.54 2.89 5.73
C SER A 71 -3.40 1.95 5.42
N PHE A 72 -3.46 0.71 5.92
CA PHE A 72 -2.38 -0.26 5.72
C PHE A 72 -2.19 -0.63 4.24
N SER A 73 -3.29 -0.74 3.50
CA SER A 73 -3.22 -0.96 2.06
C SER A 73 -2.46 0.16 1.35
N ILE A 74 -2.80 1.42 1.63
CA ILE A 74 -2.09 2.56 1.05
C ILE A 74 -0.60 2.56 1.46
N VAL A 75 -0.28 2.23 2.71
CA VAL A 75 1.11 2.09 3.15
C VAL A 75 1.85 1.06 2.30
N ILE A 76 1.29 -0.14 2.11
CA ILE A 76 1.92 -1.18 1.27
C ILE A 76 2.12 -0.67 -0.16
N LEU A 77 1.12 0.01 -0.74
CA LEU A 77 1.22 0.53 -2.11
C LEU A 77 2.38 1.52 -2.26
N ILE A 78 2.45 2.52 -1.36
CA ILE A 78 3.49 3.54 -1.37
C ILE A 78 4.86 2.92 -1.14
N VAL A 79 4.97 2.02 -0.16
CA VAL A 79 6.22 1.31 0.14
C VAL A 79 6.70 0.52 -1.08
N THR A 80 5.81 -0.16 -1.78
CA THR A 80 6.14 -0.94 -2.99
C THR A 80 6.70 -0.04 -4.10
N PHE A 81 6.10 1.14 -4.33
CA PHE A 81 6.63 2.13 -5.27
C PHE A 81 8.05 2.58 -4.92
N ILE A 82 8.26 2.81 -3.63
CA ILE A 82 9.53 3.30 -3.12
C ILE A 82 10.61 2.20 -3.18
N GLU A 83 10.30 0.97 -2.81
CA GLU A 83 11.21 -0.17 -2.95
C GLU A 83 11.58 -0.42 -4.42
N THR A 84 10.63 -0.28 -5.34
CA THR A 84 10.94 -0.31 -6.77
C THR A 84 11.94 0.76 -7.17
N THR A 85 11.72 2.01 -6.74
CA THR A 85 12.63 3.12 -7.03
C THR A 85 14.04 2.87 -6.46
N PHE A 86 14.12 2.26 -5.27
CA PHE A 86 15.40 1.86 -4.68
C PHE A 86 16.09 0.77 -5.48
N LEU A 87 15.36 -0.23 -5.96
CA LEU A 87 15.88 -1.27 -6.83
C LEU A 87 16.43 -0.69 -8.15
N GLU A 88 15.74 0.26 -8.77
CA GLU A 88 16.22 0.91 -9.99
C GLU A 88 17.52 1.71 -9.78
N ARG A 89 17.60 2.43 -8.65
CA ARG A 89 18.84 3.11 -8.23
C ARG A 89 19.96 2.10 -7.96
N HIS A 90 19.65 0.98 -7.31
CA HIS A 90 20.61 -0.08 -7.04
C HIS A 90 21.15 -0.68 -8.34
N ILE A 91 20.29 -1.03 -9.31
CA ILE A 91 20.70 -1.51 -10.64
C ILE A 91 21.61 -0.48 -11.34
N THR A 92 21.30 0.81 -11.23
CA THR A 92 22.12 1.87 -11.81
C THR A 92 23.50 1.96 -11.17
N LYS A 93 23.62 1.77 -9.85
CA LYS A 93 24.91 1.70 -9.14
C LYS A 93 25.73 0.49 -9.58
N ILE A 94 25.10 -0.68 -9.74
CA ILE A 94 25.73 -1.89 -10.27
C ILE A 94 26.32 -1.62 -11.66
N LYS A 95 25.52 -1.03 -12.56
CA LYS A 95 25.97 -0.67 -13.92
C LYS A 95 27.16 0.31 -13.93
N LYS A 96 27.30 1.13 -12.89
CA LYS A 96 28.42 2.07 -12.72
C LYS A 96 29.61 1.48 -11.94
N GLY A 97 29.58 0.19 -11.59
CA GLY A 97 30.64 -0.47 -10.82
C GLY A 97 30.70 -0.07 -9.34
N MET A 98 29.71 0.67 -8.83
CA MET A 98 29.67 1.18 -7.44
C MET A 98 28.98 0.18 -6.50
N ILE A 99 29.56 -1.01 -6.30
CA ILE A 99 28.95 -2.08 -5.49
C ILE A 99 29.83 -2.34 -4.26
N GLY A 100 29.22 -2.34 -3.07
CA GLY A 100 29.89 -2.82 -1.85
C GLY A 100 29.83 -4.34 -1.75
N SER A 101 30.69 -4.94 -0.94
CA SER A 101 30.52 -6.33 -0.52
C SER A 101 29.27 -6.42 0.39
N ASN A 102 28.37 -7.38 0.15
CA ASN A 102 27.15 -7.65 0.93
C ASN A 102 25.85 -6.90 0.54
N VAL A 103 25.61 -6.68 -0.76
CA VAL A 103 24.32 -6.18 -1.26
C VAL A 103 23.41 -7.33 -1.70
N LYS A 104 22.09 -7.21 -1.50
CA LYS A 104 21.10 -8.18 -1.99
C LYS A 104 21.24 -8.39 -3.50
N SER A 105 20.90 -9.59 -3.98
CA SER A 105 20.81 -9.80 -5.42
C SER A 105 19.60 -9.06 -6.01
N VAL A 106 19.78 -8.52 -7.22
CA VAL A 106 18.72 -7.80 -7.97
C VAL A 106 17.49 -8.68 -8.17
N GLU A 107 17.67 -9.97 -8.43
CA GLU A 107 16.57 -10.92 -8.60
C GLU A 107 15.77 -11.12 -7.31
N ARG A 108 16.46 -11.21 -6.16
CA ARG A 108 15.79 -11.31 -4.86
C ARG A 108 14.95 -10.06 -4.57
N GLU A 109 15.47 -8.88 -4.86
CA GLU A 109 14.71 -7.63 -4.70
C GLU A 109 13.49 -7.57 -5.63
N TYR A 110 13.61 -8.03 -6.89
CA TYR A 110 12.45 -8.16 -7.77
C TYR A 110 11.39 -9.12 -7.23
N ASN A 111 11.81 -10.27 -6.68
CA ASN A 111 10.89 -11.24 -6.07
C ASN A 111 10.20 -10.67 -4.83
N GLU A 112 10.94 -9.95 -3.97
CA GLU A 112 10.36 -9.28 -2.80
C GLU A 112 9.30 -8.25 -3.22
N ILE A 113 9.59 -7.42 -4.23
CA ILE A 113 8.62 -6.45 -4.78
C ILE A 113 7.40 -7.17 -5.37
N PHE A 114 7.60 -8.25 -6.11
CA PHE A 114 6.50 -9.02 -6.69
C PHE A 114 5.53 -9.57 -5.62
N VAL A 115 6.08 -10.03 -4.49
CA VAL A 115 5.29 -10.45 -3.32
C VAL A 115 4.59 -9.25 -2.67
N LEU A 116 5.25 -8.10 -2.54
CA LEU A 116 4.65 -6.88 -1.99
C LEU A 116 3.47 -6.37 -2.82
N ILE A 117 3.59 -6.42 -4.15
CA ILE A 117 2.48 -6.10 -5.06
C ILE A 117 1.27 -7.00 -4.76
N GLY A 118 1.49 -8.31 -4.65
CA GLY A 118 0.43 -9.27 -4.34
C GLY A 118 -0.23 -8.99 -2.98
N LEU A 119 0.58 -8.73 -1.94
CA LEU A 119 0.09 -8.37 -0.61
C LEU A 119 -0.72 -7.06 -0.63
N GLY A 120 -0.26 -6.05 -1.35
CA GLY A 120 -0.94 -4.76 -1.46
C GLY A 120 -2.27 -4.85 -2.23
N LEU A 121 -2.32 -5.65 -3.30
CA LEU A 121 -3.58 -5.93 -3.99
C LEU A 121 -4.55 -6.70 -3.09
N GLY A 122 -4.07 -7.74 -2.40
CA GLY A 122 -4.88 -8.50 -1.46
C GLY A 122 -5.44 -7.64 -0.32
N SER A 123 -4.63 -6.74 0.24
CA SER A 123 -5.08 -5.82 1.28
C SER A 123 -6.10 -4.80 0.76
N ILE A 124 -5.92 -4.29 -0.46
CA ILE A 124 -6.89 -3.39 -1.08
C ILE A 124 -8.25 -4.07 -1.29
N VAL A 125 -8.26 -5.33 -1.74
CA VAL A 125 -9.51 -6.08 -1.87
C VAL A 125 -10.22 -6.18 -0.51
N LEU A 126 -9.48 -6.45 0.55
CA LEU A 126 -10.03 -6.48 1.92
C LEU A 126 -10.57 -5.10 2.36
N SER A 127 -9.86 -4.03 2.01
CA SER A 127 -10.30 -2.64 2.24
C SER A 127 -11.60 -2.32 1.49
N LEU A 128 -11.74 -2.74 0.22
CA LEU A 128 -12.96 -2.55 -0.56
C LEU A 128 -14.14 -3.34 0.00
N LEU A 129 -13.94 -4.61 0.34
CA LEU A 129 -14.97 -5.46 0.94
C LEU A 129 -15.46 -4.88 2.27
N SER A 130 -14.54 -4.47 3.14
CA SER A 130 -14.90 -3.81 4.40
C SER A 130 -15.56 -2.43 4.18
N GLY A 131 -15.18 -1.70 3.12
CA GLY A 131 -15.77 -0.42 2.77
C GLY A 131 -17.22 -0.53 2.34
N LEU A 132 -17.56 -1.56 1.55
CA LEU A 132 -18.94 -1.86 1.17
C LEU A 132 -19.82 -2.14 2.39
N MET A 133 -19.31 -2.86 3.39
CA MET A 133 -20.05 -3.16 4.62
C MET A 133 -20.30 -1.94 5.50
N VAL A 134 -19.40 -0.94 5.48
CA VAL A 134 -19.50 0.25 6.33
C VAL A 134 -20.30 1.38 5.68
N LEU A 135 -20.08 1.62 4.38
CA LEU A 135 -20.69 2.75 3.67
C LEU A 135 -22.09 2.42 3.14
N GLY A 136 -22.35 1.16 2.76
CA GLY A 136 -23.67 0.69 2.28
C GLY A 136 -24.15 1.28 0.94
N GLU A 137 -23.59 2.41 0.49
CA GLU A 137 -24.00 3.13 -0.70
C GLU A 137 -22.91 3.14 -1.78
N MET A 138 -23.33 2.95 -3.03
CA MET A 138 -22.45 2.94 -4.20
C MET A 138 -22.27 4.36 -4.76
N ASN A 139 -21.19 5.02 -4.33
CA ASN A 139 -20.79 6.33 -4.86
C ASN A 139 -19.78 6.19 -6.02
N LEU A 140 -19.71 7.20 -6.90
CA LEU A 140 -18.76 7.24 -8.02
C LEU A 140 -17.30 7.01 -7.58
N GLU A 141 -16.92 7.57 -6.42
CA GLU A 141 -15.65 7.31 -5.75
C GLU A 141 -15.35 5.82 -5.59
N LEU A 142 -16.31 5.08 -5.05
CA LEU A 142 -16.15 3.66 -4.75
C LEU A 142 -16.10 2.85 -6.05
N ILE A 143 -16.91 3.23 -7.04
CA ILE A 143 -16.92 2.62 -8.37
C ILE A 143 -15.54 2.72 -9.03
N PHE A 144 -14.92 3.91 -9.03
CA PHE A 144 -13.57 4.06 -9.59
C PHE A 144 -12.53 3.20 -8.87
N LYS A 145 -12.55 3.16 -7.53
CA LYS A 145 -11.62 2.32 -6.76
C LYS A 145 -11.79 0.84 -7.08
N ILE A 146 -13.03 0.36 -7.23
CA ILE A 146 -13.33 -1.02 -7.64
C ILE A 146 -12.78 -1.30 -9.04
N ILE A 147 -13.07 -0.44 -10.01
CA ILE A 147 -12.64 -0.63 -11.42
C ILE A 147 -11.11 -0.69 -11.52
N PHE A 148 -10.40 0.28 -10.95
CA PHE A 148 -8.93 0.31 -11.02
C PHE A 148 -8.30 -0.88 -10.27
N THR A 149 -8.88 -1.28 -9.14
CA THR A 149 -8.41 -2.47 -8.41
C THR A 149 -8.64 -3.74 -9.23
N ALA A 150 -9.79 -3.89 -9.88
CA ALA A 150 -10.09 -5.04 -10.73
C ALA A 150 -9.10 -5.13 -11.90
N PHE A 151 -8.81 -4.01 -12.58
CA PHE A 151 -7.80 -3.99 -13.64
C PHE A 151 -6.41 -4.39 -13.13
N ALA A 152 -5.99 -3.86 -11.98
CA ALA A 152 -4.69 -4.21 -11.40
C ALA A 152 -4.61 -5.69 -10.98
N LEU A 153 -5.71 -6.26 -10.46
CA LEU A 153 -5.82 -7.69 -10.17
C LEU A 153 -5.70 -8.55 -11.42
N ILE A 154 -6.39 -8.20 -12.50
CA ILE A 154 -6.31 -8.95 -13.77
C ILE A 154 -4.87 -8.95 -14.27
N ILE A 155 -4.23 -7.78 -14.32
CA ILE A 155 -2.83 -7.64 -14.75
C ILE A 155 -1.91 -8.47 -13.84
N TYR A 156 -2.09 -8.41 -12.53
CA TYR A 156 -1.31 -9.19 -11.57
C TYR A 156 -1.50 -10.69 -11.77
N MET A 157 -2.73 -11.17 -11.93
CA MET A 157 -3.03 -12.60 -12.10
C MET A 157 -2.43 -13.14 -13.41
N LEU A 158 -2.60 -12.43 -14.53
CA LEU A 158 -1.97 -12.79 -15.81
C LEU A 158 -0.45 -12.86 -15.67
N THR A 159 0.14 -11.88 -14.99
CA THR A 159 1.58 -11.82 -14.79
C THR A 159 2.08 -12.92 -13.85
N TYR A 160 1.33 -13.22 -12.79
CA TYR A 160 1.62 -14.32 -11.86
C TYR A 160 1.61 -15.67 -12.57
N LEU A 161 0.60 -15.91 -13.43
CA LEU A 161 0.55 -17.10 -14.27
C LEU A 161 1.75 -17.16 -15.22
N GLY A 162 2.11 -16.04 -15.85
CA GLY A 162 3.27 -15.98 -16.75
C GLY A 162 4.61 -16.25 -16.04
N VAL A 163 4.79 -15.75 -14.81
CA VAL A 163 5.98 -16.06 -13.99
C VAL A 163 5.99 -17.54 -13.60
N LYS A 164 4.86 -18.09 -13.15
CA LYS A 164 4.78 -19.45 -12.61
C LYS A 164 4.81 -20.54 -13.68
N TYR A 165 4.12 -20.34 -14.80
CA TYR A 165 3.90 -21.37 -15.83
C TYR A 165 4.65 -21.11 -17.14
N ALA A 166 4.96 -19.85 -17.47
CA ALA A 166 5.68 -19.49 -18.70
C ALA A 166 7.14 -19.07 -18.45
N ASN A 167 7.67 -19.25 -17.23
CA ASN A 167 9.03 -18.89 -16.82
C ASN A 167 9.41 -17.43 -17.17
N LEU A 168 8.45 -16.51 -17.14
CA LEU A 168 8.73 -15.10 -17.34
C LEU A 168 9.64 -14.57 -16.23
N LYS A 169 10.69 -13.83 -16.62
CA LYS A 169 11.58 -13.20 -15.64
C LYS A 169 10.79 -12.17 -14.83
N VAL A 170 10.87 -12.28 -13.50
CA VAL A 170 10.15 -11.42 -12.54
C VAL A 170 10.45 -9.92 -12.74
N LYS A 171 11.63 -9.60 -13.26
CA LYS A 171 12.00 -8.24 -13.68
C LYS A 171 10.98 -7.60 -14.64
N PHE A 172 10.54 -8.33 -15.67
CA PHE A 172 9.61 -7.79 -16.67
C PHE A 172 8.19 -7.70 -16.10
N ALA A 173 7.81 -8.70 -15.32
CA ALA A 173 6.55 -8.74 -14.58
C ALA A 173 6.37 -7.51 -13.68
N VAL A 174 7.35 -7.25 -12.79
CA VAL A 174 7.28 -6.13 -11.84
C VAL A 174 7.13 -4.80 -12.56
N ARG A 175 7.96 -4.53 -13.59
CA ARG A 175 7.91 -3.28 -14.37
C ARG A 175 6.55 -3.03 -15.03
N GLY A 176 5.91 -4.08 -15.54
CA GLY A 176 4.57 -3.98 -16.12
C GLY A 176 3.50 -3.70 -15.07
N ILE A 177 3.53 -4.40 -13.93
CA ILE A 177 2.48 -4.28 -12.90
C ILE A 177 2.53 -2.93 -12.17
N ILE A 178 3.71 -2.34 -11.97
CA ILE A 178 3.87 -1.06 -11.26
C ILE A 178 2.98 0.04 -11.84
N LEU A 179 2.81 0.10 -13.17
CA LEU A 179 1.93 1.10 -13.79
C LEU A 179 0.47 0.93 -13.34
N SER A 180 -0.03 -0.30 -13.34
CA SER A 180 -1.38 -0.59 -12.84
C SER A 180 -1.53 -0.28 -11.35
N PHE A 181 -0.46 -0.50 -10.58
CA PHE A 181 -0.39 -0.17 -9.16
C PHE A 181 -0.41 1.35 -8.92
N ALA A 182 0.18 2.14 -9.82
CA ALA A 182 0.11 3.61 -9.79
C ALA A 182 -1.33 4.10 -9.93
N MET A 183 -2.07 3.49 -10.87
CA MET A 183 -3.46 3.87 -11.15
C MET A 183 -4.35 3.58 -9.95
N VAL A 184 -4.15 2.47 -9.25
CA VAL A 184 -4.86 2.18 -7.99
C VAL A 184 -4.52 3.23 -6.94
N LEU A 185 -3.24 3.57 -6.75
CA LEU A 185 -2.84 4.60 -5.80
C LEU A 185 -3.48 5.96 -6.13
N LEU A 186 -3.54 6.32 -7.42
CA LEU A 186 -4.19 7.52 -7.90
C LEU A 186 -5.70 7.50 -7.64
N ALA A 187 -6.38 6.36 -7.77
CA ALA A 187 -7.80 6.26 -7.44
C ALA A 187 -8.07 6.52 -5.94
N TYR A 188 -7.14 6.16 -5.07
CA TYR A 188 -7.26 6.40 -3.62
C TYR A 188 -6.88 7.84 -3.21
N PHE A 189 -6.00 8.53 -3.94
CA PHE A 189 -5.58 9.91 -3.63
C PHE A 189 -6.28 11.00 -4.47
N GLY A 190 -6.47 10.75 -5.76
CA GLY A 190 -6.99 11.71 -6.74
C GLY A 190 -8.41 12.18 -6.47
N ASN A 191 -9.12 11.47 -5.59
CA ASN A 191 -10.46 11.80 -5.17
C ASN A 191 -10.58 13.08 -4.34
N SER A 192 -9.54 13.46 -3.61
CA SER A 192 -9.57 14.67 -2.77
C SER A 192 -9.49 15.97 -3.57
N ILE A 193 -9.04 15.92 -4.83
CA ILE A 193 -8.71 17.10 -5.64
C ILE A 193 -9.67 17.27 -6.82
N ILE A 194 -10.06 16.17 -7.48
CA ILE A 194 -10.89 16.22 -8.70
C ILE A 194 -12.38 16.36 -8.34
N LEU A 195 -12.84 15.72 -7.25
CA LEU A 195 -14.27 15.73 -6.88
C LEU A 195 -14.69 16.97 -6.07
N LEU A 196 -13.74 17.66 -5.41
CA LEU A 196 -14.03 18.89 -4.66
C LEU A 196 -14.25 20.11 -5.56
N ASN A 197 -13.83 20.03 -6.84
CA ASN A 197 -13.91 21.13 -7.82
C ASN A 197 -15.02 20.95 -8.86
N TYR A 198 -15.70 19.80 -8.90
CA TYR A 198 -16.73 19.48 -9.90
C TYR A 198 -18.12 19.15 -9.30
N LEU A 199 -18.30 19.42 -8.00
CA LEU A 199 -19.58 19.46 -7.27
C LEU A 199 -19.67 20.79 -6.50
#